data_AF-A0AAV7NE33-F1
#
_entry.id   AF-A0AAV7NE33-F1
#
_cell.length_a   1.000
_cell.length_b   1.000
_cell.length_c   1.000
_cell.angle_alpha   90.00
_cell.angle_beta   90.00
_cell.angle_gamma   90.00
#
_symmetry.space_group_name_H-M   'P 1'
#
loop_
_entity.id
_entity.type
_entity.pdbx_description
1 polymer ?
#
loop_
_entity_poly.entity_id
_entity_poly.type
_entity_poly.pdbx_seq_one_letter_code
_entity_poly.pdbx_strand_id
1 'polypeptide(L)'
;MYGPEKCLAQEVYGYERCMDMRSVWTQEVYGHERCMDTRSVWTREVYGHEKCMDTRGVWTREVFGHKKCMDMRDVWTQEVFGHKKCMDIRDVWIREVYGHKRCMDTRSVWTQEVYGHEKCMDTSGVWTREVYGH
;
A
#
# COMPACT_ATOMS: atom_id res chain seq x y z
N MET A 1 -0.16 -31.08 -5.63
CA MET A 1 0.41 -29.77 -5.99
C MET A 1 -0.02 -28.82 -4.89
N TYR A 2 0.92 -28.38 -4.05
CA TYR A 2 0.66 -27.55 -2.87
C TYR A 2 -0.04 -26.27 -3.33
N GLY A 3 -1.29 -26.07 -2.90
CA GLY A 3 -2.07 -24.90 -3.26
C GLY A 3 -1.52 -23.64 -2.57
N PRO A 4 -1.70 -22.45 -3.16
CA PRO A 4 -1.07 -21.24 -2.67
C PRO A 4 -1.51 -20.95 -1.22
N GLU A 5 -0.50 -20.90 -0.37
CA GLU A 5 -0.61 -20.90 1.09
C GLU A 5 -1.18 -19.56 1.60
N LYS A 6 -1.64 -19.56 2.86
CA LYS A 6 -2.01 -18.35 3.57
C LYS A 6 -0.85 -17.97 4.48
N CYS A 7 -0.40 -16.72 4.42
CA CYS A 7 0.56 -16.13 5.36
C CYS A 7 -0.28 -15.42 6.44
N LEU A 8 -0.25 -15.87 7.69
CA LEU A 8 -1.00 -15.26 8.80
C LEU A 8 0.00 -14.88 9.90
N ALA A 9 0.12 -13.59 10.18
CA ALA A 9 0.98 -13.08 11.23
C ALA A 9 0.21 -12.12 12.14
N GLN A 10 0.36 -12.31 13.45
CA GLN A 10 -0.24 -11.40 14.42
C GLN A 10 0.68 -10.22 14.69
N GLU A 11 1.92 -10.50 15.08
CA GLU A 11 2.95 -9.49 15.28
C GLU A 11 4.25 -9.95 14.62
N VAL A 12 4.90 -9.01 13.92
CA VAL A 12 6.15 -9.25 13.21
C VAL A 12 7.16 -8.22 13.67
N TYR A 13 8.29 -8.69 14.21
CA TYR A 13 9.43 -7.84 14.53
C TYR A 13 10.58 -8.15 13.57
N GLY A 14 11.09 -7.14 12.87
CA GLY A 14 12.19 -7.29 11.93
C GLY A 14 11.73 -7.38 10.47
N TYR A 15 11.93 -8.53 9.82
CA TYR A 15 11.68 -8.68 8.37
C TYR A 15 10.84 -9.92 8.06
N GLU A 16 9.70 -9.71 7.41
CA GLU A 16 8.85 -10.77 6.87
C GLU A 16 8.79 -10.73 5.35
N ARG A 17 8.74 -11.91 4.74
CA ARG A 17 8.55 -12.08 3.30
C ARG A 17 7.57 -13.20 3.00
N CYS A 18 6.49 -12.87 2.32
CA CYS A 18 5.53 -13.83 1.77
C CYS A 18 5.65 -13.81 0.23
N MET A 19 5.78 -15.00 -0.40
CA MET A 19 5.91 -15.17 -1.86
C MET A 19 4.91 -16.22 -2.34
N ASP A 20 4.36 -16.04 -3.54
CA ASP A 20 3.43 -16.99 -4.19
C ASP A 20 2.21 -17.35 -3.32
N MET A 21 1.70 -16.37 -2.56
CA MET A 21 0.61 -16.57 -1.61
C MET A 21 -0.76 -16.25 -2.21
N ARG A 22 -1.77 -17.02 -1.81
CA ARG A 22 -3.15 -16.65 -2.14
C ARG A 22 -3.60 -15.48 -1.29
N SER A 23 -3.20 -15.45 -0.03
CA SER A 23 -3.59 -14.41 0.91
C SER A 23 -2.53 -14.22 1.98
N VAL A 24 -2.25 -12.96 2.28
CA VAL A 24 -1.45 -12.54 3.43
C VAL A 24 -2.35 -11.72 4.34
N TRP A 25 -2.34 -12.06 5.63
CA TRP A 25 -2.99 -11.27 6.67
C TRP A 25 -1.99 -11.01 7.79
N THR A 26 -1.73 -9.75 8.03
CA THR A 26 -0.78 -9.29 9.03
C THR A 26 -1.46 -8.28 9.93
N GLN A 27 -1.51 -8.52 11.24
CA GLN A 27 -2.11 -7.56 12.15
C GLN A 27 -1.14 -6.39 12.40
N GLU A 28 0.08 -6.66 12.87
CA GLU A 28 1.05 -5.61 13.20
C GLU A 28 2.46 -5.96 12.71
N VAL A 29 3.14 -4.98 12.11
CA VAL A 29 4.53 -5.09 11.68
C VAL A 29 5.37 -3.98 12.31
N TYR A 30 6.40 -4.36 13.04
CA TYR A 30 7.47 -3.50 13.51
C TYR A 30 8.75 -3.80 12.73
N GLY A 31 8.91 -3.13 11.59
CA GLY A 31 10.03 -3.34 10.68
C GLY A 31 9.62 -3.35 9.21
N HIS A 32 9.86 -4.46 8.52
CA HIS A 32 9.74 -4.57 7.07
C HIS A 32 8.89 -5.76 6.65
N GLU A 33 7.81 -5.51 5.92
CA GLU A 33 7.00 -6.54 5.28
C GLU A 33 7.20 -6.50 3.76
N ARG A 34 7.39 -7.68 3.15
CA ARG A 34 7.45 -7.82 1.70
C ARG A 34 6.52 -8.91 1.18
N CYS A 35 5.55 -8.54 0.36
CA CYS A 35 4.70 -9.47 -0.38
C CYS A 35 5.02 -9.43 -1.88
N MET A 36 5.18 -10.60 -2.49
CA MET A 36 5.41 -10.76 -3.94
C MET A 36 4.52 -11.86 -4.49
N ASP A 37 4.00 -11.66 -5.71
CA ASP A 37 3.14 -12.64 -6.41
C ASP A 37 1.96 -13.09 -5.54
N THR A 38 1.27 -12.12 -4.95
CA THR A 38 0.17 -12.39 -4.02
C THR A 38 -1.18 -11.99 -4.60
N ARG A 39 -2.23 -12.78 -4.33
CA ARG A 39 -3.57 -12.37 -4.78
C ARG A 39 -4.18 -11.30 -3.87
N SER A 40 -3.96 -11.37 -2.56
CA SER A 40 -4.52 -10.41 -1.62
C SER A 40 -3.62 -10.23 -0.41
N VAL A 41 -3.38 -8.98 -0.03
CA VAL A 41 -2.66 -8.61 1.20
C VAL A 41 -3.58 -7.75 2.04
N TRP A 42 -3.71 -8.10 3.31
CA TRP A 42 -4.41 -7.33 4.32
C TRP A 42 -3.47 -7.07 5.48
N THR A 43 -3.09 -5.81 5.64
CA THR A 43 -2.25 -5.40 6.77
C THR A 43 -3.01 -4.40 7.61
N ARG A 44 -3.12 -4.62 8.92
CA ARG A 44 -3.76 -3.63 9.78
C ARG A 44 -2.80 -2.47 10.06
N GLU A 45 -1.67 -2.72 10.71
CA GLU A 45 -0.74 -1.66 11.11
C GLU A 45 0.70 -1.98 10.70
N VAL A 46 1.40 -0.99 10.14
CA VAL A 46 2.83 -1.07 9.83
C VAL A 46 3.58 0.09 10.46
N TYR A 47 4.52 -0.23 11.34
CA TYR A 47 5.53 0.68 11.87
C TYR A 47 6.86 0.37 11.19
N GLY A 48 7.14 1.05 10.08
CA GLY A 48 8.31 0.83 9.25
C GLY A 48 8.01 0.84 7.76
N HIS A 49 8.27 -0.25 7.05
CA HIS A 49 8.13 -0.31 5.59
C HIS A 49 7.30 -1.50 5.11
N GLU A 50 6.29 -1.22 4.29
CA GLU A 50 5.53 -2.22 3.55
C GLU A 50 5.92 -2.16 2.07
N LYS A 51 6.28 -3.30 1.48
CA LYS A 51 6.49 -3.42 0.03
C LYS A 51 5.66 -4.55 -0.55
N CYS A 52 4.74 -4.22 -1.44
CA CYS A 52 3.95 -5.19 -2.18
C CYS A 52 4.24 -5.05 -3.69
N MET A 53 4.37 -6.17 -4.38
CA MET A 53 4.72 -6.28 -5.81
C MET A 53 3.87 -7.39 -6.45
N ASP A 54 3.48 -7.21 -7.71
CA ASP A 54 2.70 -8.19 -8.48
C ASP A 54 1.50 -8.70 -7.70
N THR A 55 0.72 -7.76 -7.18
CA THR A 55 -0.37 -8.05 -6.24
C THR A 55 -1.70 -7.60 -6.78
N ARG A 56 -2.70 -8.49 -6.79
CA ARG A 56 -4.02 -8.12 -7.30
C ARG A 56 -4.72 -7.10 -6.40
N GLY A 57 -4.65 -7.26 -5.08
CA GLY A 57 -5.30 -6.36 -4.15
C GLY A 57 -4.52 -6.17 -2.86
N VAL A 58 -4.29 -4.93 -2.46
CA VAL A 58 -3.70 -4.60 -1.15
C VAL A 58 -4.65 -3.71 -0.39
N TRP A 59 -4.96 -4.11 0.84
CA TRP A 59 -5.66 -3.28 1.82
C TRP A 59 -4.74 -3.07 3.01
N THR A 60 -4.48 -1.81 3.34
CA THR A 60 -3.78 -1.47 4.59
C THR A 60 -4.58 -0.45 5.37
N ARG A 61 -4.74 -0.65 6.67
CA ARG A 61 -5.40 0.37 7.49
C ARG A 61 -4.45 1.53 7.73
N GLU A 62 -3.35 1.30 8.44
CA GLU A 62 -2.46 2.35 8.91
C GLU A 62 -1.00 2.04 8.58
N VAL A 63 -0.27 3.05 8.12
CA VAL A 63 1.18 2.97 7.90
C VAL A 63 1.87 4.14 8.57
N PHE A 64 2.74 3.85 9.52
CA PHE A 64 3.70 4.77 10.12
C PHE A 64 5.08 4.49 9.51
N GLY A 65 5.41 5.23 8.45
CA GLY A 65 6.66 5.07 7.70
C GLY A 65 6.43 5.07 6.19
N HIS A 66 6.84 4.00 5.50
CA HIS A 66 6.84 3.96 4.04
C HIS A 66 6.04 2.79 3.48
N LYS A 67 5.15 3.09 2.53
CA LYS A 67 4.48 2.07 1.72
C LYS A 67 4.87 2.16 0.27
N LYS A 68 5.28 1.03 -0.33
CA LYS A 68 5.57 0.91 -1.76
C LYS A 68 4.71 -0.17 -2.39
N CYS A 69 3.92 0.23 -3.39
CA CYS A 69 3.09 -0.65 -4.20
C CYS A 69 3.55 -0.57 -5.67
N MET A 70 3.77 -1.72 -6.28
CA MET A 70 4.14 -1.85 -7.70
C MET A 70 3.31 -2.96 -8.35
N ASP A 71 2.91 -2.75 -9.60
CA ASP A 71 2.25 -3.76 -10.45
C ASP A 71 0.99 -4.32 -9.78
N MET A 72 0.01 -3.44 -9.60
CA MET A 72 -1.21 -3.78 -8.87
C MET A 72 -2.47 -3.42 -9.63
N ARG A 73 -3.51 -4.21 -9.36
CA ARG A 73 -4.85 -3.84 -9.81
C ARG A 73 -5.47 -2.83 -8.85
N ASP A 74 -5.57 -3.17 -7.56
CA ASP A 74 -6.30 -2.35 -6.60
C ASP A 74 -5.48 -2.12 -5.32
N VAL A 75 -5.31 -0.87 -4.89
CA VAL A 75 -4.68 -0.50 -3.61
C VAL A 75 -5.61 0.39 -2.81
N TRP A 76 -5.96 -0.07 -1.61
CA TRP A 76 -6.69 0.72 -0.63
C TRP A 76 -5.81 0.99 0.59
N THR A 77 -5.79 2.23 1.06
CA THR A 77 -5.13 2.56 2.32
C THR A 77 -5.93 3.60 3.09
N GLN A 78 -6.21 3.35 4.36
CA GLN A 78 -6.95 4.34 5.15
C GLN A 78 -6.03 5.53 5.45
N GLU A 79 -4.92 5.30 6.15
CA GLU A 79 -4.07 6.36 6.68
C GLU A 79 -2.59 6.06 6.41
N VAL A 80 -1.85 7.10 6.03
CA VAL A 80 -0.39 7.05 5.89
C VAL A 80 0.23 8.21 6.63
N PHE A 81 1.03 7.91 7.63
CA PHE A 81 1.92 8.85 8.32
C PHE A 81 3.34 8.62 7.80
N GLY A 82 3.74 9.38 6.78
CA GLY A 82 5.03 9.25 6.11
C GLY A 82 4.91 9.28 4.59
N HIS A 83 5.39 8.25 3.90
CA HIS A 83 5.47 8.25 2.45
C HIS A 83 4.77 7.06 1.81
N LYS A 84 3.96 7.33 0.79
CA LYS A 84 3.38 6.32 -0.08
C LYS A 84 3.85 6.48 -1.52
N LYS A 85 4.34 5.40 -2.12
CA LYS A 85 4.67 5.33 -3.55
C LYS A 85 3.86 4.24 -4.24
N CYS A 86 3.15 4.62 -5.29
CA CYS A 86 2.39 3.75 -6.18
C CYS A 86 2.96 3.86 -7.60
N MET A 87 3.09 2.73 -8.29
CA MET A 87 3.65 2.62 -9.64
C MET A 87 2.96 1.47 -10.36
N ASP A 88 2.55 1.68 -11.61
CA ASP A 88 1.83 0.69 -12.42
C ASP A 88 0.62 0.12 -11.68
N ILE A 89 -0.30 1.02 -11.31
CA ILE A 89 -1.50 0.66 -10.55
C ILE A 89 -2.75 1.04 -11.32
N ARG A 90 -3.73 0.15 -11.38
CA ARG A 90 -5.00 0.53 -11.99
C ARG A 90 -5.79 1.49 -11.08
N ASP A 91 -6.09 1.09 -9.85
CA ASP A 91 -6.89 1.92 -8.94
C ASP A 91 -6.21 2.09 -7.57
N VAL A 92 -6.00 3.34 -7.16
CA VAL A 92 -5.48 3.71 -5.85
C VAL A 92 -6.52 4.52 -5.09
N TRP A 93 -6.88 4.06 -3.90
CA TRP A 93 -7.76 4.74 -2.96
C TRP A 93 -7.03 5.00 -1.67
N ILE A 94 -7.00 6.25 -1.25
CA ILE A 94 -6.41 6.68 0.02
C ILE A 94 -7.39 7.59 0.74
N ARG A 95 -7.60 7.37 2.04
CA ARG A 95 -8.41 8.33 2.80
C ARG A 95 -7.54 9.53 3.18
N GLU A 96 -6.50 9.31 3.97
CA GLU A 96 -5.69 10.39 4.53
C GLU A 96 -4.19 10.12 4.33
N VAL A 97 -3.44 11.18 3.99
CA VAL A 97 -1.97 11.15 3.92
C VAL A 97 -1.42 12.30 4.76
N TYR A 98 -0.63 11.99 5.77
CA TYR A 98 0.20 12.93 6.51
C TYR A 98 1.65 12.72 6.06
N GLY A 99 2.10 13.53 5.09
CA GLY A 99 3.42 13.41 4.48
C GLY A 99 3.37 13.47 2.95
N HIS A 100 3.94 12.48 2.27
CA HIS A 100 4.06 12.52 0.80
C HIS A 100 3.42 11.33 0.11
N LYS A 101 2.63 11.61 -0.92
CA LYS A 101 2.12 10.62 -1.86
C LYS A 101 2.74 10.82 -3.23
N ARG A 102 3.22 9.73 -3.84
CA ARG A 102 3.61 9.70 -5.24
C ARG A 102 2.91 8.58 -5.99
N CYS A 103 2.23 8.91 -7.08
CA CYS A 103 1.67 7.96 -8.04
C CYS A 103 2.33 8.16 -9.40
N MET A 104 2.60 7.08 -10.10
CA MET A 104 3.19 7.03 -11.43
C MET A 104 2.49 5.91 -12.20
N ASP A 105 2.22 6.13 -13.48
CA ASP A 105 1.63 5.12 -14.38
C ASP A 105 0.37 4.51 -13.75
N THR A 106 -0.56 5.39 -13.37
CA THR A 106 -1.75 4.99 -12.59
C THR A 106 -3.03 5.33 -13.34
N ARG A 107 -4.00 4.42 -13.42
CA ARG A 107 -5.24 4.76 -14.13
C ARG A 107 -6.13 5.71 -13.31
N SER A 108 -6.39 5.38 -12.06
CA SER A 108 -7.25 6.19 -11.17
C SER A 108 -6.61 6.37 -9.79
N VAL A 109 -6.55 7.61 -9.31
CA VAL A 109 -6.15 7.95 -7.94
C VAL A 109 -7.27 8.72 -7.27
N TRP A 110 -7.72 8.23 -6.13
CA TRP A 110 -8.71 8.88 -5.27
C TRP A 110 -8.09 9.14 -3.92
N THR A 111 -8.12 10.39 -3.47
CA THR A 111 -7.62 10.77 -2.14
C THR A 111 -8.53 11.76 -1.47
N GLN A 112 -8.92 11.50 -0.22
CA GLN A 112 -9.79 12.43 0.50
C GLN A 112 -8.95 13.62 1.00
N GLU A 113 -7.93 13.38 1.80
CA GLU A 113 -7.14 14.46 2.42
C GLU A 113 -5.64 14.18 2.30
N VAL A 114 -4.88 15.24 2.00
CA VAL A 114 -3.41 15.20 1.97
C VAL A 114 -2.86 16.34 2.81
N TYR A 115 -2.30 16.03 3.97
CA TYR A 115 -1.50 16.94 4.79
C TYR A 115 -0.02 16.80 4.41
N GLY A 116 0.40 17.53 3.38
CA GLY A 116 1.73 17.49 2.82
C GLY A 116 1.69 17.55 1.30
N HIS A 117 2.45 16.69 0.62
CA HIS A 117 2.63 16.78 -0.83
C HIS A 117 2.02 15.60 -1.57
N GLU A 118 1.33 15.89 -2.68
CA GLU A 118 0.90 14.91 -3.66
C GLU A 118 1.58 15.13 -5.01
N LYS A 119 2.10 14.06 -5.61
CA LYS A 119 2.59 14.08 -6.98
C LYS A 119 2.06 12.88 -7.78
N CYS A 120 1.33 13.16 -8.84
CA CYS A 120 0.87 12.16 -9.81
C CYS A 120 1.52 12.45 -11.17
N MET A 121 2.02 11.42 -11.84
CA MET A 121 2.60 11.48 -13.19
C MET A 121 2.04 10.33 -14.01
N ASP A 122 1.82 10.58 -15.31
CA ASP A 122 1.18 9.62 -16.22
C ASP A 122 -0.05 8.95 -15.57
N THR A 123 -0.97 9.80 -15.11
CA THR A 123 -2.15 9.35 -14.38
C THR A 123 -3.40 9.79 -15.13
N SER A 124 -4.27 8.85 -15.51
CA SER A 124 -5.44 9.16 -16.35
C SER A 124 -6.52 9.93 -15.58
N GLY A 125 -6.72 9.62 -14.30
CA GLY A 125 -7.67 10.32 -13.44
C GLY A 125 -7.12 10.50 -12.03
N VAL A 126 -7.13 11.75 -11.55
CA VAL A 126 -6.79 12.10 -10.17
C VAL A 126 -7.96 12.87 -9.58
N TRP A 127 -8.47 12.39 -8.46
CA TRP A 127 -9.44 13.09 -7.63
C TRP A 127 -8.86 13.24 -6.22
N THR A 128 -8.63 14.49 -5.82
CA THR A 128 -8.23 14.82 -4.46
C THR A 128 -9.18 15.88 -3.91
N ARG A 129 -9.78 15.62 -2.75
CA ARG A 129 -10.77 16.54 -2.16
C ARG A 129 -10.11 17.73 -1.48
N GLU A 130 -9.12 17.50 -0.61
CA GLU A 130 -8.47 18.55 0.17
C GLU A 130 -6.94 18.33 0.24
N VAL A 131 -6.19 19.43 0.11
CA VAL A 131 -4.71 19.43 0.21
C VAL A 131 -4.23 20.49 1.20
N TYR A 132 -3.81 19.95 2.32
CA TYR A 132 -3.06 20.40 3.49
C TYR A 132 -1.56 20.69 3.31
N GLY A 133 -1.10 21.44 2.30
CA GLY A 133 0.34 21.60 2.09
C GLY A 133 0.72 22.20 0.74
N HIS A 134 2.03 22.32 0.50
CA HIS A 134 2.58 22.76 -0.79
C HIS A 134 3.04 21.57 -1.64
#